data_AF-A0A838JMQ8-F1
#
_entry.id   AF-A0A838JMQ8-F1
#
_cell.length_a   1.000
_cell.length_b   1.000
_cell.length_c   1.000
_cell.angle_alpha   90.00
_cell.angle_beta   90.00
_cell.angle_gamma   90.00
#
_symmetry.space_group_name_H-M   'P 1'
#
loop_
_entity.id
_entity.type
_entity.pdbx_description
1 polymer ?
#
loop_
_entity_poly.entity_id
_entity_poly.type
_entity_poly.pdbx_seq_one_letter_code
_entity_poly.pdbx_strand_id
1 'polypeptide(L)'
;IEAWNGSIETMRKLNPKILCPTHFGSYEDVERHLGELEQRLEDWLLLVEERMDEELSQEDIAEELEAKGDAEMLREGADPEDSERYELAANYEMLVAGLMRYVSRQRESA
;
A
#
# COMPACT_ATOMS: atom_id res chain seq x y z
N ILE A 1 2.04 7.29 -8.43
CA ILE A 1 0.94 7.25 -7.43
C ILE A 1 -0.35 7.83 -8.01
N GLU A 2 -0.25 8.88 -8.78
CA GLU A 2 -1.31 9.57 -9.52
C GLU A 2 -2.21 8.62 -10.34
N ALA A 3 -1.62 7.64 -11.03
CA ALA A 3 -2.40 6.65 -11.79
C ALA A 3 -3.25 5.74 -10.88
N TRP A 4 -2.76 5.42 -9.67
CA TRP A 4 -3.54 4.71 -8.66
C TRP A 4 -4.70 5.56 -8.14
N ASN A 5 -4.42 6.80 -7.73
CA ASN A 5 -5.45 7.72 -7.25
C ASN A 5 -6.52 7.99 -8.31
N GLY A 6 -6.12 8.17 -9.57
CA GLY A 6 -7.05 8.31 -10.69
C GLY A 6 -7.91 7.06 -10.94
N SER A 7 -7.39 5.87 -10.67
CA SER A 7 -8.13 4.61 -10.77
C SER A 7 -9.15 4.47 -9.64
N ILE A 8 -8.75 4.79 -8.40
CA ILE A 8 -9.64 4.81 -7.22
C ILE A 8 -10.78 5.80 -7.44
N GLU A 9 -10.48 7.00 -7.91
CA GLU A 9 -11.49 8.02 -8.23
C GLU A 9 -12.43 7.58 -9.35
N THR A 10 -11.91 6.86 -10.35
CA THR A 10 -12.74 6.26 -11.40
C THR A 10 -13.70 5.23 -10.81
N MET A 11 -13.24 4.38 -9.89
CA MET A 11 -14.09 3.41 -9.20
C MET A 11 -15.17 4.10 -8.36
N ARG A 12 -14.83 5.16 -7.61
CA ARG A 12 -15.82 5.96 -6.86
C ARG A 12 -16.90 6.55 -7.76
N LYS A 13 -16.53 7.09 -8.93
CA LYS A 13 -17.48 7.65 -9.90
C LYS A 13 -18.44 6.61 -10.47
N LEU A 14 -18.03 5.36 -10.57
CA LEU A 14 -18.92 4.26 -11.00
C LEU A 14 -19.96 3.91 -9.92
N ASN A 15 -19.77 4.36 -8.67
CA ASN A 15 -20.65 4.13 -7.52
C ASN A 15 -21.07 2.65 -7.37
N PRO A 16 -20.12 1.70 -7.32
CA PRO A 16 -20.44 0.29 -7.19
C PRO A 16 -21.07 0.02 -5.82
N LYS A 17 -21.94 -0.99 -5.77
CA LYS A 17 -22.54 -1.46 -4.51
C LYS A 17 -21.73 -2.57 -3.85
N ILE A 18 -20.92 -3.26 -4.62
CA ILE A 18 -20.10 -4.38 -4.18
C ILE A 18 -18.76 -4.32 -4.91
N LEU A 19 -17.67 -4.50 -4.17
CA LEU A 19 -16.34 -4.78 -4.72
C LEU A 19 -16.12 -6.29 -4.74
N CYS A 20 -15.67 -6.83 -5.88
CA CYS A 20 -15.33 -8.25 -6.01
C CYS A 20 -13.88 -8.40 -6.51
N PRO A 21 -12.86 -8.24 -5.63
CA PRO A 21 -11.48 -8.49 -6.00
C PRO A 21 -11.24 -9.96 -6.36
N THR A 22 -10.13 -10.25 -7.03
CA THR A 22 -9.76 -11.64 -7.39
C THR A 22 -9.44 -12.52 -6.18
N HIS A 23 -9.20 -11.89 -5.03
CA HIS A 23 -8.84 -12.52 -3.76
C HIS A 23 -9.74 -12.00 -2.63
N PHE A 24 -9.81 -12.74 -1.52
CA PHE A 24 -10.45 -12.34 -0.25
C PHE A 24 -11.97 -12.12 -0.24
N GLY A 25 -12.65 -12.17 -1.39
CA GLY A 25 -14.11 -12.32 -1.48
C GLY A 25 -14.81 -11.10 -2.07
N SER A 26 -15.91 -10.68 -1.45
CA SER A 26 -16.73 -9.56 -1.93
C SER A 26 -17.19 -8.69 -0.77
N TYR A 27 -17.25 -7.38 -1.02
CA TYR A 27 -17.40 -6.36 0.03
C TYR A 27 -18.45 -5.32 -0.35
N GLU A 28 -19.41 -5.08 0.53
CA GLU A 28 -20.49 -4.09 0.32
C GLU A 28 -20.12 -2.69 0.85
N ASP A 29 -19.15 -2.61 1.75
CA ASP A 29 -18.57 -1.39 2.32
C ASP A 29 -17.49 -0.80 1.40
N VAL A 30 -17.91 -0.51 0.17
CA VAL A 30 -17.06 -0.03 -0.94
C VAL A 30 -16.22 1.19 -0.56
N GLU A 31 -16.85 2.23 -0.01
CA GLU A 31 -16.15 3.49 0.30
C GLU A 31 -15.09 3.31 1.38
N ARG A 32 -15.32 2.40 2.33
CA ARG A 32 -14.33 2.04 3.34
C ARG A 32 -13.09 1.46 2.67
N HIS A 33 -13.27 0.44 1.82
CA HIS A 33 -12.17 -0.24 1.13
C HIS A 33 -11.37 0.69 0.21
N LEU A 34 -12.06 1.54 -0.57
CA LEU A 34 -11.39 2.50 -1.46
C LEU A 34 -10.66 3.59 -0.67
N GLY A 35 -11.25 4.08 0.44
CA GLY A 35 -10.62 5.06 1.31
C GLY A 35 -9.38 4.51 2.03
N GLU A 36 -9.46 3.30 2.57
CA GLU A 36 -8.31 2.64 3.22
C GLU A 36 -7.19 2.32 2.23
N LEU A 37 -7.52 1.92 1.00
CA LEU A 37 -6.51 1.70 -0.04
C LEU A 37 -5.78 3.01 -0.40
N GLU A 38 -6.53 4.10 -0.58
CA GLU A 38 -5.96 5.42 -0.87
C GLU A 38 -5.06 5.90 0.27
N GLN A 39 -5.55 5.84 1.51
CA GLN A 39 -4.78 6.25 2.69
C GLN A 39 -3.49 5.42 2.83
N ARG A 40 -3.56 4.10 2.63
CA ARG A 40 -2.38 3.23 2.73
C ARG A 40 -1.33 3.53 1.66
N LEU A 41 -1.76 3.85 0.43
CA LEU A 41 -0.84 4.28 -0.63
C LEU A 41 -0.09 5.56 -0.26
N GLU A 42 -0.78 6.53 0.35
CA GLU A 42 -0.17 7.78 0.81
C GLU A 42 0.76 7.58 2.00
N ASP A 43 0.32 6.83 3.02
CA ASP A 43 1.09 6.55 4.22
C ASP A 43 2.40 5.80 3.90
N TRP A 44 2.33 4.81 3.00
CA TRP A 44 3.49 4.02 2.62
C TRP A 44 4.45 4.81 1.74
N LEU A 45 3.92 5.67 0.85
CA LEU A 45 4.75 6.59 0.08
C LEU A 45 5.49 7.56 1.01
N LEU A 46 4.79 8.16 1.98
CA LEU A 46 5.35 9.09 2.94
C LEU A 46 6.47 8.44 3.75
N LEU A 47 6.24 7.23 4.27
CA LEU A 47 7.27 6.47 4.99
C LEU A 47 8.53 6.29 4.13
N VAL A 48 8.37 5.80 2.89
CA VAL A 48 9.53 5.58 2.02
C VAL A 48 10.26 6.88 1.71
N GLU A 49 9.52 7.97 1.47
CA GLU A 49 10.10 9.28 1.19
C GLU A 49 10.90 9.83 2.39
N GLU A 50 10.33 9.78 3.60
CA GLU A 50 11.00 10.23 4.83
C GLU A 50 12.27 9.42 5.09
N ARG A 51 12.23 8.10 4.91
CA ARG A 51 13.39 7.23 5.14
C ARG A 51 14.47 7.37 4.08
N MET A 52 14.09 7.73 2.84
CA MET A 52 15.05 8.12 1.81
C MET A 52 15.80 9.40 2.19
N ASP A 53 15.13 10.37 2.83
CA ASP A 53 15.75 11.62 3.29
C ASP A 53 16.70 11.41 4.48
N GLU A 54 16.47 10.35 5.25
CA GLU A 54 17.36 9.87 6.32
C GLU A 54 18.51 8.98 5.80
N GLU A 55 18.62 8.78 4.48
CA GLU A 55 19.65 7.96 3.81
C GLU A 55 19.66 6.48 4.25
N LEU A 56 18.51 5.93 4.66
CA LEU A 56 18.40 4.50 4.99
C LEU A 56 18.54 3.62 3.74
N SER A 57 18.97 2.37 3.95
CA SER A 57 19.08 1.40 2.88
C SER A 57 17.70 0.89 2.43
N GLN A 58 17.59 0.41 1.20
CA GLN A 58 16.34 -0.18 0.70
C GLN A 58 15.86 -1.36 1.58
N GLU A 59 16.80 -2.13 2.14
CA GLU A 59 16.52 -3.27 3.02
C GLU A 59 15.92 -2.80 4.34
N ASP A 60 16.54 -1.81 5.00
CA ASP A 60 16.02 -1.24 6.27
C ASP A 60 14.61 -0.65 6.09
N ILE A 61 14.37 0.03 4.96
CA ILE A 61 13.05 0.61 4.66
C ILE A 61 12.02 -0.49 4.41
N ALA A 62 12.42 -1.59 3.78
CA ALA A 62 11.53 -2.74 3.53
C ALA A 62 11.13 -3.42 4.84
N GLU A 63 12.07 -3.67 5.75
CA GLU A 63 11.79 -4.23 7.09
C GLU A 63 10.83 -3.34 7.90
N GLU A 64 11.02 -2.02 7.88
CA GLU A 64 10.13 -1.10 8.59
C GLU A 64 8.72 -1.07 7.98
N LEU A 65 8.63 -1.07 6.64
CA LEU A 65 7.36 -1.08 5.95
C LEU A 65 6.60 -2.39 6.16
N GLU A 66 7.31 -3.51 6.19
CA GLU A 66 6.77 -4.82 6.54
C GLU A 66 6.19 -4.82 7.95
N ALA A 67 6.97 -4.37 8.95
CA ALA A 67 6.49 -4.27 10.32
C ALA A 67 5.25 -3.36 10.47
N LYS A 68 5.18 -2.27 9.70
CA LYS A 68 4.00 -1.41 9.63
C LYS A 68 2.81 -2.14 9.00
N GLY A 69 3.02 -2.85 7.90
CA GLY A 69 1.99 -3.63 7.20
C GLY A 69 1.40 -4.73 8.09
N ASP A 70 2.25 -5.49 8.79
CA ASP A 70 1.83 -6.53 9.72
C ASP A 70 1.00 -5.95 10.88
N ALA A 71 1.45 -4.83 11.44
CA ALA A 71 0.70 -4.13 12.50
C ALA A 71 -0.64 -3.56 12.00
N GLU A 72 -0.78 -3.24 10.72
CA GLU A 72 -2.06 -2.87 10.11
C GLU A 72 -2.97 -4.08 9.95
N MET A 73 -2.46 -5.19 9.43
CA MET A 73 -3.23 -6.43 9.24
C MET A 73 -3.78 -6.98 10.57
N LEU A 74 -2.94 -7.07 11.60
CA LEU A 74 -3.35 -7.54 12.93
C LEU A 74 -4.44 -6.66 13.55
N ARG A 75 -4.37 -5.34 13.33
CA ARG A 75 -5.35 -4.38 13.88
C ARG A 75 -6.71 -4.52 13.23
N GLU A 76 -6.74 -4.86 11.95
CA GLU A 76 -7.98 -5.15 11.19
C GLU A 76 -8.50 -6.57 11.41
N GLY A 77 -7.84 -7.36 12.27
CA GLY A 77 -8.30 -8.66 12.72
C GLY A 77 -7.82 -9.84 11.88
N ALA A 78 -6.78 -9.66 11.07
CA ALA A 78 -6.09 -10.78 10.44
C ALA A 78 -5.46 -11.70 11.50
N ASP A 79 -5.48 -13.01 11.25
CA ASP A 79 -4.75 -13.99 12.05
C ASP A 79 -3.24 -13.88 11.70
N PRO A 80 -2.31 -14.09 12.65
CA PRO A 80 -0.90 -14.28 12.33
C PRO A 80 -0.61 -15.20 11.14
N GLU A 81 -1.37 -16.29 10.95
CA GLU A 81 -1.22 -17.17 9.78
C GLU A 81 -1.58 -16.49 8.44
N ASP A 82 -2.46 -15.49 8.45
CA ASP A 82 -2.81 -14.72 7.24
C ASP A 82 -1.69 -13.71 6.90
N SER A 83 -0.99 -13.19 7.91
CA SER A 83 0.21 -12.34 7.76
C SER A 83 1.34 -13.09 7.06
N GLU A 84 1.66 -14.31 7.54
CA GLU A 84 2.71 -15.16 6.97
C GLU A 84 2.40 -15.57 5.51
N ARG A 85 1.12 -15.78 5.18
CA ARG A 85 0.69 -16.05 3.79
C ARG A 85 0.80 -14.82 2.89
N TYR A 86 0.57 -13.64 3.44
CA TYR A 86 0.71 -12.39 2.72
C TYR A 86 2.18 -12.10 2.41
N GLU A 87 3.09 -12.32 3.36
CA GLU A 87 4.55 -12.22 3.17
C GLU A 87 5.05 -13.09 2.00
N LEU A 88 4.55 -14.32 1.89
CA LEU A 88 4.88 -15.22 0.77
C LEU A 88 4.44 -14.70 -0.62
N ALA A 89 3.49 -13.78 -0.66
CA ALA A 89 2.92 -13.21 -1.90
C ALA A 89 3.38 -11.77 -2.16
N ALA A 90 3.75 -11.02 -1.11
CA ALA A 90 4.13 -9.61 -1.16
C ALA A 90 5.63 -9.46 -0.84
N ASN A 91 6.44 -9.22 -1.87
CA ASN A 91 7.84 -8.88 -1.66
C ASN A 91 7.97 -7.39 -1.32
N TYR A 92 8.09 -7.06 -0.03
CA TYR A 92 8.22 -5.68 0.45
C TYR A 92 9.46 -4.96 -0.11
N GLU A 93 10.58 -5.66 -0.34
CA GLU A 93 11.76 -5.06 -0.99
C GLU A 93 11.43 -4.55 -2.41
N MET A 94 10.71 -5.35 -3.20
CA MET A 94 10.27 -4.95 -4.55
C MET A 94 9.31 -3.77 -4.51
N LEU A 95 8.43 -3.73 -3.50
CA LEU A 95 7.49 -2.63 -3.32
C LEU A 95 8.25 -1.34 -2.98
N VAL A 96 9.14 -1.38 -1.99
CA VAL A 96 10.00 -0.25 -1.61
C VAL A 96 10.85 0.20 -2.79
N ALA A 97 11.50 -0.71 -3.52
CA ALA A 97 12.27 -0.36 -4.72
C ALA A 97 11.41 0.40 -5.75
N GLY A 98 10.14 0.00 -5.91
CA GLY A 98 9.17 0.68 -6.77
C GLY A 98 8.83 2.08 -6.30
N LEU A 99 8.57 2.26 -5.00
CA LEU A 99 8.26 3.55 -4.37
C LEU A 99 9.47 4.49 -4.40
N MET A 100 10.66 4.01 -4.02
CA MET A 100 11.90 4.79 -4.09
C MET A 100 12.16 5.32 -5.50
N ARG A 101 12.02 4.45 -6.51
CA ARG A 101 12.14 4.87 -7.92
C ARG A 101 11.12 5.94 -8.29
N TYR A 102 9.87 5.82 -7.81
CA TYR A 102 8.85 6.82 -8.05
C TYR A 102 9.21 8.17 -7.41
N VAL A 103 9.64 8.19 -6.14
CA VAL A 103 10.08 9.39 -5.41
C VAL A 103 11.25 10.06 -6.13
N SER A 104 12.29 9.31 -6.50
CA SER A 104 13.44 9.86 -7.24
C SER A 104 13.02 10.53 -8.55
N ARG A 105 12.10 9.92 -9.31
CA ARG A 105 11.59 10.50 -10.56
C ARG A 105 10.79 11.79 -10.35
N GLN A 106 10.04 11.89 -9.25
CA GLN A 106 9.32 13.12 -8.91
C GLN A 106 10.29 14.25 -8.57
N ARG A 107 11.33 13.95 -7.79
CA ARG A 107 12.37 14.92 -7.42
C ARG A 107 13.15 15.44 -8.64
N GLU A 108 13.42 14.59 -9.63
CA GLU A 108 14.05 14.98 -10.89
C GLU A 108 13.17 15.89 -11.77
N SER A 109 11.85 15.80 -11.62
CA SER A 109 10.87 16.53 -12.43
C SER A 109 10.39 17.84 -11.78
N ALA A 110 10.85 18.13 -10.55
CA ALA A 110 10.53 19.32 -9.77
C ALA A 110 11.55 20.45 -10.01
#